data_AF-A0A392TLA7-F1
#
_entry.id   AF-A0A392TLA7-F1
#
_cell.length_a   1.000
_cell.length_b   1.000
_cell.length_c   1.000
_cell.angle_alpha   90.00
_cell.angle_beta   90.00
_cell.angle_gamma   90.00
#
_symmetry.space_group_name_H-M   'P 1'
#
loop_
_entity.id
_entity.type
_entity.pdbx_description
1 polymer ?
#
loop_
_entity_poly.entity_id
_entity_poly.type
_entity_poly.pdbx_seq_one_letter_code
_entity_poly.pdbx_strand_id
1 'polypeptide(L)' 'MMRAMVQTSLFTGYSIGSTTPTVVSHLQFADDTLLLGVKSWANVRALRAFLVLFEKVWVE' A
#
# COMPACT_ATOMS: atom_id res chain seq x y z
N MET A 1 -5.59 7.16 -3.17
CA MET A 1 -4.15 7.25 -3.51
C MET A 1 -3.46 5.87 -3.58
N MET A 2 -3.67 4.95 -2.64
CA MET A 2 -3.02 3.62 -2.66
C MET A 2 -3.30 2.81 -3.94
N ARG A 3 -4.54 2.84 -4.44
CA ARG A 3 -4.91 2.17 -5.72
C ARG A 3 -4.03 2.61 -6.90
N ALA A 4 -3.70 3.90 -7.00
CA ALA A 4 -2.87 4.42 -8.07
C ALA A 4 -1.42 3.89 -7.98
N MET A 5 -0.87 3.75 -6.77
CA MET A 5 0.48 3.21 -6.56
C MET A 5 0.61 1.73 -6.95
N VAL A 6 -0.47 0.96 -6.73
CA VAL A 6 -0.55 -0.43 -7.18
C VAL A 6 -0.65 -0.50 -8.70
N GLN A 7 -1.44 0.38 -9.32
CA GLN A 7 -1.58 0.46 -10.78
C GLN A 7 -0.29 0.91 -11.48
N THR A 8 0.52 1.74 -10.84
CA THR A 8 1.82 2.20 -11.36
C THR A 8 2.99 1.27 -11.01
N SER A 9 2.72 0.10 -10.41
CA SER A 9 3.74 -0.87 -9.97
C SER A 9 4.78 -0.32 -8.99
N LEU A 10 4.49 0.82 -8.33
CA LEU A 10 5.33 1.40 -7.30
C LEU A 10 5.21 0.65 -5.97
N PHE A 11 4.07 -0.03 -5.75
CA PHE A 11 3.85 -0.88 -4.59
C PHE A 11 3.22 -2.21 -5.01
N THR A 12 3.85 -3.32 -4.61
CA THR A 12 3.31 -4.66 -4.86
C THR A 12 2.62 -5.18 -3.60
N GLY A 13 1.28 -5.31 -3.68
CA GLY A 13 0.44 -5.83 -2.61
C GLY A 13 0.65 -7.31 -2.33
N TYR A 14 0.04 -7.80 -1.25
CA TYR A 14 0.06 -9.21 -0.87
C TYR A 14 -1.02 -9.98 -1.63
N SER A 15 -0.69 -11.16 -2.17
CA SER A 15 -1.63 -11.98 -2.92
C SER A 15 -2.17 -13.14 -2.07
N ILE A 16 -3.49 -13.31 -2.05
CA ILE A 16 -4.19 -14.35 -1.28
C ILE A 16 -4.89 -15.30 -2.27
N GLY A 17 -4.67 -16.61 -2.09
CA GLY A 17 -5.30 -17.66 -2.88
C GLY A 17 -4.35 -18.24 -3.95
N SER A 18 -4.45 -19.55 -4.17
CA SER A 18 -3.57 -20.29 -5.08
C SER A 18 -4.09 -20.36 -6.52
N THR A 19 -5.42 -20.38 -6.71
CA THR A 19 -6.07 -20.57 -8.02
C THR A 19 -6.61 -19.27 -8.61
N THR A 20 -7.06 -18.35 -7.77
CA THR A 20 -7.51 -16.99 -8.15
C THR A 20 -6.91 -15.97 -7.19
N PRO A 21 -5.62 -15.63 -7.37
CA PRO A 21 -4.90 -14.72 -6.49
C PRO A 21 -5.61 -13.36 -6.39
N THR A 22 -6.08 -13.02 -5.20
CA THR A 22 -6.65 -11.72 -4.88
C THR A 22 -5.57 -10.86 -4.25
N VAL A 23 -5.26 -9.71 -4.87
CA VAL A 23 -4.22 -8.81 -4.37
C VAL A 23 -4.83 -7.84 -3.36
N VAL A 24 -4.39 -7.96 -2.10
CA VAL A 24 -4.69 -7.05 -1.00
C VAL A 24 -3.51 -6.12 -0.79
N SER A 25 -3.74 -4.81 -0.95
CA SER A 25 -2.70 -3.78 -0.82
C SER A 25 -2.84 -2.93 0.44
N HIS A 26 -4.06 -2.70 0.91
CA HIS A 26 -4.37 -1.93 2.11
C HIS A 26 -5.69 -2.39 2.71
N LEU A 27 -5.79 -2.34 4.03
CA LEU A 27 -6.98 -2.61 4.80
C LEU A 27 -7.17 -1.48 5.81
N GLN A 28 -8.32 -0.81 5.78
CA GLN A 28 -8.65 0.27 6.68
C GLN A 28 -9.63 -0.25 7.74
N PHE A 29 -9.25 -0.13 9.01
CA PHE A 29 -10.15 -0.22 10.16
C PHE A 29 -10.27 1.16 10.80
N ALA A 30 -11.39 1.42 11.49
CA ALA A 30 -11.80 2.69 12.09
C ALA A 30 -10.68 3.76 12.22
N ASP A 31 -9.64 3.48 13.00
CA ASP A 31 -8.54 4.40 13.27
C ASP A 31 -7.16 3.91 12.75
N ASP A 32 -7.06 2.67 12.28
CA ASP A 32 -5.81 2.02 11.90
C ASP A 32 -5.81 1.57 10.42
N THR A 33 -4.76 1.93 9.69
CA THR A 33 -4.52 1.43 8.33
C THR A 33 -3.43 0.36 8.33
N LEU A 34 -3.81 -0.89 8.06
CA LEU A 34 -2.86 -1.98 7.86
C LEU A 34 -2.46 -2.05 6.38
N LEU A 35 -1.15 -2.09 6.12
CA LEU A 35 -0.60 -2.18 4.78
C LEU A 35 0.07 -3.54 4.57
N LEU A 36 -0.35 -4.21 3.50
CA LEU A 36 0.05 -5.57 3.18
C LEU A 36 0.76 -5.58 1.83
N GLY A 37 2.00 -6.05 1.82
CA GLY A 37 2.83 -6.09 0.62
C GLY A 37 3.93 -7.13 0.73
N VAL A 38 4.56 -7.44 -0.40
CA VAL A 38 5.71 -8.37 -0.42
C VAL A 38 6.87 -7.79 0.37
N LYS A 39 7.65 -8.67 1.03
CA LYS A 39 8.85 -8.29 1.80
C LYS A 39 9.92 -7.75 0.85
N SER A 40 9.91 -6.44 0.62
CA SER A 40 10.82 -5.74 -0.29
C SER A 40 11.17 -4.36 0.24
N TRP A 41 12.46 -4.01 0.16
CA TRP A 41 12.92 -2.65 0.46
C TRP A 41 12.32 -1.60 -0.47
N ALA A 42 11.96 -1.98 -1.70
CA ALA A 42 11.26 -1.08 -2.62
C ALA A 42 9.87 -0.70 -2.07
N ASN A 43 9.12 -1.68 -1.56
CA ASN A 43 7.82 -1.45 -0.92
C ASN A 43 7.94 -0.57 0.33
N VAL A 44 9.00 -0.77 1.15
CA VAL A 44 9.25 0.09 2.33
C VAL A 44 9.51 1.54 1.93
N ARG A 45 10.34 1.76 0.90
CA ARG A 45 10.62 3.12 0.40
C ARG A 45 9.38 3.78 -0.21
N ALA A 46 8.61 3.03 -0.99
CA ALA A 46 7.35 3.49 -1.56
C ALA A 46 6.36 3.88 -0.46
N LEU A 47 6.25 3.05 0.58
CA LEU A 47 5.38 3.34 1.71
C LEU A 47 5.82 4.59 2.48
N ARG A 48 7.11 4.73 2.78
CA ARG A 48 7.62 5.93 3.46
C ARG A 48 7.27 7.20 2.68
N ALA A 49 7.51 7.21 1.37
CA ALA A 49 7.17 8.36 0.52
C ALA A 49 5.67 8.64 0.52
N PHE A 50 4.85 7.59 0.50
CA PHE A 50 3.40 7.70 0.56
C PHE A 50 2.91 8.34 1.87
N LEU A 51 3.40 7.89 3.02
CA LEU A 51 3.01 8.43 4.32
C LEU A 51 3.41 9.91 4.47
N VAL A 52 4.61 10.26 4.01
CA VAL A 52 5.08 11.66 3.99
C VAL A 52 4.19 12.52 3.08
N LEU A 53 3.80 12.03 1.91
CA LEU A 53 2.89 12.75 1.02
C LEU A 53 1.51 12.93 1.67
N PHE A 54 1.00 11.90 2.34
CA PHE A 54 -0.26 11.95 3.05
C PHE A 54 -0.24 13.01 4.14
N GLU A 55 0.80 13.02 4.99
CA GLU A 55 0.98 14.06 6.03
C GLU A 55 0.95 15.47 5.42
N LYS A 56 1.62 15.69 4.28
CA LYS A 56 1.65 16.99 3.62
C LYS A 56 0.30 17.43 3.05
N VAL A 57 -0.50 16.48 2.55
CA VAL A 57 -1.83 16.76 1.96
C VAL A 57 -2.91 16.95 3.03
N TRP A 58 -2.75 16.36 4.22
CA TRP A 58 -3.72 16.46 5.31
C TRP A 58 -3.50 17.66 6.24
N VAL A 59 -2.30 18.26 6.21
CA VAL A 59 -1.93 19.40 7.06
C VAL A 59 -2.25 20.76 6.40
N GLU A 60 -2.74 20.76 5.16
CA GLU A 60 -3.15 21.94 4.38
C GLU A 60 -4.67 21.96 4.17
#